data_AF-A0A3M1H263-F1
#
_entry.id   AF-A0A3M1H263-F1
#
_cell.length_a   1.000
_cell.length_b   1.000
_cell.length_c   1.000
_cell.angle_alpha   90.00
_cell.angle_beta   90.00
_cell.angle_gamma   90.00
#
_symmetry.space_group_name_H-M   'P 1'
#
loop_
_entity.id
_entity.type
_entity.pdbx_description
1 polymer ?
#
loop_
_entity_poly.entity_id
_entity_poly.type
_entity_poly.pdbx_seq_one_letter_code
_entity_poly.pdbx_strand_id
1 'polypeptide(L)'
;LDQTGNLLAQADGVPFGGLYPPANWRVGQVIPDIRQLPETDPPAAAIAVGIYEPDTGARLPAVDASGTPLPNNSYILRAGDE
;
A
#
# COMPACT_ATOMS: atom_id res chain seq x y z
N LEU A 1 -3.05 10.50 0.55
CA LEU A 1 -4.22 10.88 1.38
C LEU A 1 -4.11 12.34 1.75
N ASP A 2 -5.23 13.06 1.86
CA ASP A 2 -5.26 14.39 2.45
C ASP A 2 -5.14 14.34 3.99
N GLN A 3 -5.15 15.50 4.65
CA GLN A 3 -5.05 15.61 6.11
C GLN A 3 -6.22 14.94 6.87
N THR A 4 -7.36 14.74 6.21
CA THR A 4 -8.55 14.10 6.80
C THR A 4 -8.66 12.62 6.45
N GLY A 5 -7.72 12.08 5.65
CA GLY A 5 -7.68 10.68 5.24
C GLY A 5 -8.40 10.38 3.92
N ASN A 6 -8.83 11.38 3.15
CA ASN A 6 -9.44 11.14 1.84
C ASN A 6 -8.37 10.75 0.81
N LEU A 7 -8.78 9.93 -0.16
CA LEU A 7 -7.94 9.55 -1.28
C LEU A 7 -7.71 10.75 -2.21
N LEU A 8 -6.45 11.09 -2.46
CA LEU A 8 -6.06 12.12 -3.43
C LEU A 8 -5.61 11.51 -4.77
N ALA A 9 -4.79 10.45 -4.69
CA ALA A 9 -4.29 9.70 -5.82
C ALA A 9 -3.91 8.27 -5.38
N GLN A 10 -3.77 7.38 -6.35
CA GLN A 10 -3.47 5.96 -6.13
C GLN A 10 -2.61 5.41 -7.28
N ALA A 11 -1.80 4.40 -6.99
CA ALA A 11 -1.03 3.66 -7.98
C ALA A 11 -0.93 2.18 -7.58
N ASP A 12 -1.89 1.39 -8.04
CA ASP A 12 -1.93 -0.05 -7.78
C ASP A 12 -1.34 -0.87 -8.92
N GLY A 13 -0.98 -2.11 -8.62
CA GLY A 13 -0.70 -3.11 -9.62
C GLY A 13 0.02 -4.31 -9.06
N VAL A 14 0.31 -5.26 -9.94
CA VAL A 14 1.19 -6.39 -9.61
C VAL A 14 2.56 -5.86 -9.17
N PRO A 15 3.18 -6.43 -8.11
CA PRO A 15 4.49 -5.98 -7.62
C PRO A 15 5.61 -6.09 -8.67
N PHE A 16 6.75 -5.47 -8.36
CA PHE A 16 7.93 -5.41 -9.23
C PHE A 16 7.58 -4.79 -10.60
N GLY A 17 6.86 -3.66 -10.57
CA GLY A 17 6.44 -2.96 -11.78
C GLY A 17 5.53 -3.78 -12.71
N GLY A 18 4.79 -4.75 -12.16
CA GLY A 18 3.89 -5.62 -12.92
C GLY A 18 4.49 -6.94 -13.37
N LEU A 19 5.78 -7.19 -13.10
CA LEU A 19 6.52 -8.32 -13.69
C LEU A 19 6.58 -9.55 -12.78
N TYR A 20 6.21 -9.45 -11.50
CA TYR A 20 6.34 -10.56 -10.56
C TYR A 20 5.14 -10.71 -9.62
N PRO A 21 4.13 -11.52 -10.01
CA PRO A 21 2.90 -11.65 -9.25
C PRO A 21 3.08 -12.39 -7.91
N PRO A 22 2.25 -12.08 -6.89
CA PRO A 22 2.34 -12.72 -5.57
C PRO A 22 2.28 -14.25 -5.58
N ALA A 23 1.57 -14.83 -6.55
CA ALA A 23 1.48 -16.29 -6.73
C ALA A 23 2.84 -16.98 -6.97
N ASN A 24 3.85 -16.24 -7.42
CA ASN A 24 5.19 -16.77 -7.68
C ASN A 24 6.17 -16.56 -6.53
N TRP A 25 5.75 -15.87 -5.46
CA TRP A 25 6.62 -15.53 -4.34
C TRP A 25 6.97 -16.76 -3.51
N ARG A 26 8.16 -16.74 -2.93
CA ARG A 26 8.61 -17.75 -1.96
C ARG A 26 8.67 -17.13 -0.57
N VAL A 27 8.44 -17.96 0.44
CA VAL A 27 8.56 -17.56 1.85
C VAL A 27 9.94 -16.95 2.10
N GLY A 28 9.95 -15.78 2.75
CA GLY A 28 11.16 -15.02 3.08
C GLY A 28 11.74 -14.17 1.95
N GLN A 29 11.14 -14.16 0.75
CA GLN A 29 11.57 -13.24 -0.31
C GLN A 29 11.16 -11.81 0.00
N VAL A 30 12.07 -10.87 -0.29
CA VAL A 30 11.81 -9.43 -0.30
C VAL A 30 11.81 -8.99 -1.76
N ILE A 31 10.69 -8.45 -2.22
CA ILE A 31 10.51 -7.97 -3.59
C ILE A 31 10.45 -6.44 -3.55
N PRO A 32 11.40 -5.72 -4.17
CA PRO A 32 11.32 -4.26 -4.26
C PRO A 32 10.18 -3.87 -5.21
N ASP A 33 9.36 -2.92 -4.80
CA ASP A 33 8.32 -2.35 -5.65
C ASP A 33 8.38 -0.83 -5.57
N ILE A 34 8.48 -0.20 -6.74
CA ILE A 34 8.59 1.26 -6.85
C ILE A 34 7.34 1.76 -7.55
N ARG A 35 6.65 2.70 -6.90
CA ARG A 35 5.43 3.31 -7.42
C ARG A 35 5.64 4.81 -7.56
N GLN A 36 5.31 5.33 -8.74
CA GLN A 36 5.18 6.76 -8.95
C GLN A 36 3.73 7.14 -8.70
N LEU A 37 3.53 8.10 -7.80
CA LEU A 37 2.22 8.69 -7.56
C LEU A 37 2.12 10.00 -8.35
N PRO A 38 0.92 10.32 -8.88
CA PRO A 38 0.65 11.65 -9.41
C PRO A 38 0.92 12.73 -8.36
N GLU A 39 1.40 13.89 -8.80
CA GLU A 39 1.41 15.09 -7.95
C GLU A 39 -0.03 15.48 -7.61
N THR A 40 -0.25 15.94 -6.38
CA THR A 40 -1.56 16.35 -5.87
C THR A 40 -1.47 17.76 -5.31
N ASP A 41 -2.54 18.55 -5.50
CA ASP A 41 -2.71 19.86 -4.88
C ASP A 41 -4.04 19.84 -4.08
N PRO A 42 -4.01 19.89 -2.73
CA PRO A 42 -2.82 20.06 -1.88
C PRO A 42 -1.90 18.82 -1.88
N PRO A 43 -0.65 18.96 -1.40
CA PRO A 43 0.25 17.83 -1.23
C PRO A 43 -0.35 16.74 -0.32
N ALA A 44 -0.03 15.49 -0.61
CA ALA A 44 -0.44 14.37 0.23
C ALA A 44 0.16 14.49 1.64
N ALA A 45 -0.67 14.28 2.66
CA ALA A 45 -0.25 14.23 4.06
C ALA A 45 0.28 12.85 4.47
N ALA A 46 -0.20 11.80 3.79
CA ALA A 46 0.19 10.42 4.07
C ALA A 46 0.01 9.51 2.83
N ILE A 47 0.72 8.39 2.81
CA ILE A 47 0.58 7.29 1.87
C ILE A 47 0.03 6.07 2.62
N ALA A 48 -1.02 5.45 2.09
CA ALA A 48 -1.51 4.18 2.59
C ALA A 48 -1.04 3.05 1.66
N VAL A 49 -0.51 1.98 2.25
CA VAL A 49 -0.05 0.78 1.54
C VAL A 49 -0.87 -0.41 2.01
N GLY A 50 -1.39 -1.21 1.08
CA GLY A 50 -2.16 -2.40 1.40
C GLY A 50 -2.26 -3.33 0.21
N ILE A 51 -2.70 -4.56 0.48
CA ILE A 51 -2.98 -5.58 -0.54
C ILE A 51 -4.49 -5.81 -0.56
N TYR A 52 -5.03 -6.02 -1.75
CA TYR A 52 -6.45 -6.26 -1.95
C TYR A 52 -6.66 -7.38 -2.97
N GLU A 53 -7.84 -7.97 -2.94
CA GLU A 53 -8.29 -8.94 -3.93
C GLU A 53 -8.73 -8.19 -5.20
N PRO A 54 -8.05 -8.35 -6.35
CA PRO A 54 -8.28 -7.52 -7.54
C PRO A 54 -9.70 -7.55 -8.07
N ASP A 55 -10.37 -8.71 -7.98
CA ASP A 55 -11.71 -8.90 -8.53
C ASP A 55 -12.80 -8.19 -7.72
N THR A 56 -12.56 -7.97 -6.42
CA THR A 56 -13.57 -7.41 -5.50
C THR A 56 -13.19 -6.06 -4.92
N GLY A 57 -11.91 -5.68 -4.99
CA GLY A 57 -11.38 -4.51 -4.29
C GLY A 57 -11.30 -4.68 -2.78
N ALA A 58 -11.63 -5.86 -2.22
CA ALA A 58 -11.61 -6.09 -0.79
C ALA A 58 -10.17 -6.15 -0.28
N ARG A 59 -9.84 -5.32 0.73
CA ARG A 59 -8.52 -5.31 1.36
C ARG A 59 -8.30 -6.60 2.15
N LEU A 60 -7.18 -7.26 1.90
CA LEU A 60 -6.77 -8.43 2.66
C LEU A 60 -6.36 -8.03 4.08
N PRO A 61 -6.61 -8.87 5.11
CA PRO A 61 -6.17 -8.58 6.47
C PRO A 61 -4.68 -8.24 6.53
N ALA A 62 -4.37 -7.13 7.20
CA ALA A 62 -3.00 -6.71 7.46
C ALA A 62 -2.78 -6.63 8.97
N VAL A 63 -1.62 -7.09 9.45
CA VAL A 63 -1.25 -7.11 10.86
C VAL A 63 0.13 -6.51 11.06
N ASP A 64 0.39 -5.96 12.25
CA ASP A 64 1.73 -5.56 12.67
C ASP A 64 2.58 -6.77 13.12
N ALA A 65 3.81 -6.50 13.58
CA ALA A 65 4.75 -7.52 14.04
C ALA A 65 4.25 -8.32 15.27
N SER A 66 3.30 -7.78 16.03
CA SER A 66 2.67 -8.46 17.18
C SER A 66 1.45 -9.31 16.79
N GLY A 67 1.03 -9.24 15.52
CA GLY A 67 -0.19 -9.88 15.04
C GLY A 67 -1.45 -9.03 15.26
N THR A 68 -1.31 -7.77 15.66
CA THR A 68 -2.45 -6.87 15.85
C THR A 68 -2.94 -6.36 14.49
N PRO A 69 -4.25 -6.45 14.18
CA PRO A 69 -4.79 -5.93 12.92
C PRO A 69 -4.52 -4.44 12.74
N LEU A 70 -4.08 -4.07 11.53
CA LEU A 70 -3.91 -2.68 11.14
C LEU A 70 -5.27 -2.04 10.81
N PRO A 71 -5.50 -0.76 11.19
CA PRO A 71 -6.68 -0.03 10.76
C PRO A 71 -6.84 -0.03 9.24
N ASN A 72 -8.07 -0.23 8.78
CA ASN A 72 -8.41 -0.32 7.36
C ASN A 72 -7.57 -1.35 6.57
N ASN A 73 -6.97 -2.34 7.23
CA ASN A 73 -6.09 -3.33 6.61
C ASN A 73 -4.98 -2.68 5.75
N SER A 74 -4.37 -1.61 6.28
CA SER A 74 -3.31 -0.88 5.58
C SER A 74 -2.31 -0.26 6.52
N TYR A 75 -1.08 -0.15 6.03
CA TYR A 75 -0.02 0.58 6.69
C TYR A 75 -0.02 2.04 6.23
N ILE A 76 0.17 2.98 7.16
CA ILE A 76 0.18 4.42 6.88
C ILE A 76 1.61 4.95 7.06
N LEU A 77 2.16 5.51 5.99
CA LEU A 77 3.41 6.26 5.97
C LEU A 77 3.06 7.75 5.99
N ARG A 78 3.58 8.51 6.95
CA ARG A 78 3.42 9.97 7.01
C ARG A 78 4.71 10.67 6.60
N ALA A 79 4.57 11.89 6.08
CA ALA A 79 5.72 12.73 5.80
C ALA A 79 6.45 13.06 7.12
N GLY A 80 7.71 12.62 7.26
CA GLY A 80 8.52 12.79 8.46
C GLY A 80 8.74 11.52 9.30
N ASP A 81 8.16 10.38 8.90
CA ASP A 81 8.53 9.07 9.45
C ASP A 81 9.91 8.65 8.89
N GLU A 82 11.00 9.05 9.54
CA GLU A 82 12.35 8.43 9.43
C GLU A 82 12.68 7.65 10.71
#